data_AF-A0A453K0B5-F1
#
_entry.id   AF-A0A453K0B5-F1
#
_cell.length_a   1.000
_cell.length_b   1.000
_cell.length_c   1.000
_cell.angle_alpha   90.00
_cell.angle_beta   90.00
_cell.angle_gamma   90.00
#
_symmetry.space_group_name_H-M   'P 1'
#
loop_
_entity.id
_entity.type
_entity.pdbx_description
1 polymer ?
#
loop_
_entity_poly.entity_id
_entity_poly.type
_entity_poly.pdbx_seq_one_letter_code
_entity_poly.pdbx_strand_id
1 'polypeptide(L)'
;DEFEALCFDFGIELDDVTTEKAIIRKEKHLEEDVEADGDDEVIYKIEVAANRYDLLCLEGIARSLRIFTGSEATPIFKIASIPRGSMLQMHVRSQTSQIRPYVVCAVLRGVTFDEVRYNSFIDLQDKLHQNICR
;
A
#
# COMPACT_ATOMS: atom_id res chain seq x y z
N ASP A 1 -0.73 -12.13 -19.72
CA ASP A 1 -1.37 -11.68 -20.99
C ASP A 1 -2.36 -10.53 -20.77
N GLU A 2 -3.62 -10.76 -20.36
CA GLU A 2 -4.61 -9.64 -20.26
C GLU A 2 -4.25 -8.61 -19.17
N PHE A 3 -3.87 -9.07 -17.98
CA PHE A 3 -3.47 -8.18 -16.89
C PHE A 3 -2.17 -7.42 -17.19
N GLU A 4 -1.23 -8.07 -17.88
CA GLU A 4 0.03 -7.46 -18.31
C GLU A 4 -0.20 -6.34 -19.33
N ALA A 5 -1.09 -6.55 -20.31
CA ALA A 5 -1.50 -5.51 -21.24
C ALA A 5 -2.15 -4.32 -20.52
N LEU A 6 -3.00 -4.58 -19.52
CA LEU A 6 -3.60 -3.52 -18.69
C LEU A 6 -2.54 -2.74 -17.90
N CYS A 7 -1.56 -3.42 -17.31
CA CYS A 7 -0.44 -2.79 -16.62
C CYS A 7 0.33 -1.86 -17.58
N PHE A 8 0.67 -2.37 -18.76
CA PHE A 8 1.37 -1.61 -19.79
C PHE A 8 0.59 -0.35 -20.22
N ASP A 9 -0.70 -0.48 -20.51
CA ASP A 9 -1.56 0.64 -20.90
C ASP A 9 -1.70 1.69 -19.79
N PHE A 10 -1.71 1.25 -18.53
CA PHE A 10 -1.75 2.14 -17.37
C PHE A 10 -0.39 2.80 -17.06
N GLY A 11 0.72 2.21 -17.52
CA GLY A 11 2.08 2.68 -17.29
C GLY A 11 2.73 2.12 -16.02
N ILE A 12 2.39 0.88 -15.63
CA ILE A 12 3.08 0.08 -14.61
C ILE A 12 3.58 -1.23 -15.23
N GLU A 13 4.55 -1.89 -14.60
CA GLU A 13 5.16 -3.11 -15.15
C GLU A 13 4.87 -4.30 -14.25
N LEU A 14 4.46 -5.43 -14.86
CA LEU A 14 4.37 -6.71 -14.18
C LEU A 14 5.72 -7.42 -14.33
N ASP A 15 6.54 -7.40 -13.29
CA ASP A 15 7.92 -7.92 -13.31
C ASP A 15 7.98 -9.43 -13.15
N ASP A 16 7.21 -9.99 -12.20
CA ASP A 16 7.20 -11.44 -11.94
C ASP A 16 5.84 -11.92 -11.42
N VAL A 17 5.55 -13.20 -11.65
CA VAL A 17 4.39 -13.91 -11.09
C VAL A 17 4.91 -15.14 -10.38
N THR A 18 4.83 -15.13 -9.06
CA THR A 18 5.43 -16.14 -8.19
C THR A 18 4.43 -16.66 -7.17
N THR A 19 4.85 -17.56 -6.28
CA THR A 19 4.06 -18.00 -5.12
C THR A 19 4.92 -17.91 -3.87
N GLU A 20 4.30 -17.87 -2.70
CA GLU A 20 5.04 -17.83 -1.43
C GLU A 20 5.99 -19.03 -1.31
N LYS A 21 5.53 -20.24 -1.68
CA LYS A 21 6.39 -21.43 -1.75
C LYS A 21 7.60 -21.24 -2.66
N ALA A 22 7.40 -20.65 -3.85
CA ALA A 22 8.48 -20.44 -4.82
C ALA A 22 9.52 -19.44 -4.29
N ILE A 23 9.08 -18.37 -3.62
CA ILE A 23 9.96 -17.40 -2.95
C ILE A 23 10.78 -18.12 -1.87
N ILE A 24 10.14 -18.88 -0.99
CA ILE A 24 10.81 -19.57 0.13
C ILE A 24 11.82 -20.60 -0.37
N ARG A 25 11.49 -21.35 -1.43
CA ARG A 25 12.43 -22.30 -2.07
C ARG A 25 13.67 -21.58 -2.59
N LYS A 26 13.49 -20.44 -3.26
CA LYS A 26 14.57 -19.64 -3.83
C LYS A 26 15.46 -19.03 -2.74
N GLU A 27 14.88 -18.46 -1.69
CA GLU A 27 15.63 -17.86 -0.59
C GLU A 27 16.40 -18.91 0.23
N LYS A 28 15.78 -20.06 0.51
CA LYS A 28 16.39 -21.14 1.30
C LYS A 28 17.24 -22.12 0.47
N HIS A 29 17.36 -21.90 -0.84
CA HIS A 29 18.11 -22.77 -1.76
C HIS A 29 17.68 -24.25 -1.67
N LEU A 30 16.37 -24.48 -1.58
CA LEU A 30 15.80 -25.82 -1.47
C LEU A 30 15.62 -26.45 -2.86
N GLU A 31 15.83 -27.76 -2.96
CA GLU A 31 15.55 -28.54 -4.17
C GLU A 31 14.03 -28.61 -4.43
N GLU A 32 13.61 -28.75 -5.70
CA GLU A 32 12.19 -28.70 -6.11
C GLU A 32 11.29 -29.75 -5.42
N ASP A 33 11.89 -30.86 -4.98
CA ASP A 33 11.24 -31.99 -4.32
C ASP A 33 11.06 -31.79 -2.80
N VAL A 34 11.59 -30.71 -2.22
CA VAL A 34 11.42 -30.41 -0.79
C VAL A 34 10.14 -29.59 -0.58
N GLU A 35 9.29 -30.06 0.33
CA GLU A 35 8.11 -29.31 0.78
C GLU A 35 8.58 -28.00 1.43
N ALA A 36 8.16 -26.87 0.82
CA ALA A 36 8.34 -25.56 1.40
C ALA A 36 7.07 -25.18 2.15
N ASP A 37 7.25 -24.71 3.38
CA ASP A 37 6.17 -24.18 4.22
C ASP A 37 5.76 -22.81 3.64
N GLY A 38 4.57 -22.71 3.09
CA GLY A 38 4.03 -21.53 2.41
C GLY A 38 2.81 -21.89 1.56
N ASP A 39 2.02 -20.91 1.13
CA ASP A 39 0.82 -21.16 0.35
C ASP A 39 1.08 -21.10 -1.18
N ASP A 40 0.21 -21.77 -1.95
CA ASP A 40 0.21 -21.70 -3.42
C ASP A 40 -0.47 -20.42 -3.95
N GLU A 41 -0.61 -19.40 -3.11
CA GLU A 41 -1.20 -18.13 -3.49
C GLU A 41 -0.31 -17.41 -4.51
N VAL A 42 -0.92 -16.97 -5.61
CA VAL A 42 -0.22 -16.28 -6.71
C VAL A 42 0.07 -14.84 -6.31
N ILE A 43 1.35 -14.50 -6.26
CA ILE A 43 1.87 -13.18 -5.93
C ILE A 43 2.33 -12.50 -7.22
N TYR A 44 1.74 -11.33 -7.50
CA TYR A 44 2.14 -10.47 -8.61
C TYR A 44 3.14 -9.43 -8.12
N LYS A 45 4.33 -9.43 -8.70
CA LYS A 45 5.34 -8.40 -8.44
C LYS A 45 5.19 -7.29 -9.46
N ILE A 46 4.73 -6.13 -9.00
CA ILE A 46 4.41 -4.98 -9.84
C ILE A 46 5.39 -3.84 -9.55
N GLU A 47 6.03 -3.30 -10.58
CA GLU A 47 6.84 -2.09 -10.49
C GLU A 47 6.00 -0.84 -10.80
N VAL A 48 6.14 0.16 -9.93
CA VAL A 48 5.38 1.42 -10.01
C VAL A 48 6.32 2.62 -10.02
N ALA A 49 5.90 3.69 -10.69
CA ALA A 49 6.68 4.92 -10.76
C ALA A 49 6.87 5.57 -9.37
N ALA A 50 8.09 6.03 -9.08
CA ALA A 50 8.45 6.58 -7.76
C ALA A 50 7.67 7.83 -7.32
N ASN A 51 7.02 8.52 -8.26
CA ASN A 51 6.20 9.70 -8.00
C ASN A 51 4.70 9.38 -7.77
N ARG A 52 4.31 8.10 -7.84
CA ARG A 52 2.92 7.64 -7.67
C ARG A 52 2.74 6.95 -6.32
N TYR A 53 2.81 7.73 -5.24
CA TYR A 53 2.67 7.22 -3.86
C TYR A 53 1.32 6.56 -3.59
N ASP A 54 0.30 6.92 -4.38
CA ASP A 54 -1.03 6.31 -4.35
C ASP A 54 -1.04 4.85 -4.82
N LEU A 55 0.03 4.36 -5.47
CA LEU A 55 0.16 3.00 -5.98
C LEU A 55 1.01 2.09 -5.08
N LEU A 56 1.42 2.55 -3.90
CA LEU A 56 2.29 1.76 -3.01
C LEU A 56 1.56 0.67 -2.20
N CYS A 57 0.23 0.57 -2.33
CA CYS A 57 -0.57 -0.50 -1.76
C CYS A 57 -1.55 -1.10 -2.75
N LEU A 58 -2.07 -2.29 -2.42
CA LEU A 58 -3.02 -3.04 -3.23
C LEU A 58 -4.30 -2.24 -3.49
N GLU A 59 -4.86 -1.58 -2.47
CA GLU A 59 -6.09 -0.79 -2.60
C GLU A 59 -5.91 0.38 -3.56
N GLY A 60 -4.72 0.99 -3.52
CA GLY A 60 -4.32 2.10 -4.37
C GLY A 60 -4.21 1.72 -5.84
N ILE A 61 -3.51 0.61 -6.12
CA ILE A 61 -3.39 0.03 -7.46
C ILE A 61 -4.77 -0.38 -7.98
N ALA A 62 -5.50 -1.21 -7.22
CA ALA A 62 -6.79 -1.74 -7.64
C ALA A 62 -7.80 -0.62 -7.95
N ARG A 63 -7.87 0.42 -7.09
CA ARG A 63 -8.74 1.57 -7.33
C ARG A 63 -8.31 2.36 -8.57
N SER A 64 -7.02 2.58 -8.76
CA SER A 64 -6.51 3.34 -9.91
C SER A 64 -6.79 2.62 -11.23
N LEU A 65 -6.60 1.30 -11.28
CA LEU A 65 -6.93 0.47 -12.45
C LEU A 65 -8.44 0.46 -12.74
N ARG A 66 -9.30 0.36 -11.71
CA ARG A 66 -10.76 0.45 -11.89
C ARG A 66 -11.20 1.81 -12.41
N ILE A 67 -10.58 2.90 -11.98
CA ILE A 67 -10.85 4.24 -12.50
C ILE A 67 -10.37 4.35 -13.95
N PHE A 68 -9.17 3.87 -14.25
CA PHE A 68 -8.59 3.89 -15.59
C PHE A 68 -9.45 3.14 -16.62
N THR A 69 -9.93 1.95 -16.26
CA THR A 69 -10.83 1.14 -17.10
C THR A 69 -12.26 1.69 -17.16
N GLY A 70 -12.59 2.75 -16.41
CA GLY A 70 -13.93 3.32 -16.35
C GLY A 70 -14.94 2.51 -15.53
N SER A 71 -14.48 1.51 -14.77
CA SER A 71 -15.32 0.66 -13.91
C SER A 71 -15.72 1.36 -12.60
N GLU A 72 -14.95 2.36 -12.16
CA GLU A 72 -15.21 3.13 -10.94
C GLU A 72 -15.01 4.63 -11.24
N ALA A 73 -15.86 5.50 -10.68
CA ALA A 73 -15.64 6.94 -10.76
C ALA A 73 -14.57 7.39 -9.76
N THR A 74 -13.83 8.46 -10.09
CA THR A 74 -12.83 9.03 -9.17
C THR A 74 -13.46 9.40 -7.82
N PRO A 75 -12.96 8.87 -6.69
CA PRO A 75 -13.53 9.15 -5.39
C PRO A 75 -13.32 10.60 -4.98
N ILE A 76 -14.33 11.19 -4.34
CA ILE A 76 -14.24 12.53 -3.76
C ILE A 76 -14.02 12.39 -2.26
N PHE A 77 -12.80 12.65 -1.80
CA PHE A 77 -12.48 12.67 -0.37
C PHE A 77 -12.99 13.95 0.27
N LYS A 78 -13.76 13.81 1.36
CA LYS A 78 -14.33 14.93 2.11
C LYS A 78 -13.95 14.82 3.57
N ILE A 79 -13.70 15.97 4.20
CA ILE A 79 -13.49 16.04 5.64
C ILE A 79 -14.85 15.93 6.32
N ALA A 80 -14.99 14.98 7.25
CA ALA A 80 -16.21 14.81 8.01
C ALA A 80 -16.45 16.04 8.91
N SER A 81 -17.70 16.50 8.98
CA SER A 81 -18.09 17.56 9.92
C SER A 81 -18.18 16.97 11.33
N ILE A 82 -17.23 17.34 12.20
CA ILE A 82 -17.17 16.87 13.59
C ILE A 82 -17.46 18.05 14.52
N PRO A 83 -18.30 17.90 15.56
CA PRO A 83 -18.52 18.94 16.55
C PRO A 83 -17.21 19.41 17.19
N ARG A 84 -17.07 20.71 17.51
CA ARG A 84 -15.83 21.26 18.09
C ARG A 84 -15.39 20.53 19.37
N GLY A 85 -16.33 20.10 20.21
CA GLY A 85 -16.04 19.36 21.43
C GLY A 85 -15.45 17.96 21.22
N SER A 86 -15.54 17.41 20.01
CA SER A 86 -15.00 16.09 19.65
C SER A 86 -13.76 16.16 18.74
N MET A 87 -13.28 17.37 18.45
CA MET A 87 -12.04 17.60 17.70
C MET A 87 -10.85 17.22 18.57
N LEU A 88 -10.04 16.27 18.10
CA LEU A 88 -8.77 15.95 18.74
C LEU A 88 -7.72 17.01 18.39
N GLN A 89 -6.90 17.38 19.36
CA GLN A 89 -5.86 18.39 19.21
C GLN A 89 -4.49 17.77 19.49
N MET A 90 -3.52 18.12 18.65
CA MET A 90 -2.12 17.79 18.84
C MET A 90 -1.35 19.09 19.02
N HIS A 91 -0.65 19.23 20.15
CA HIS A 91 0.09 20.45 20.48
C HIS A 91 1.58 20.23 20.28
N VAL A 92 2.15 20.97 19.32
CA VAL A 92 3.59 20.96 19.05
C VAL A 92 4.28 21.95 20.00
N ARG A 93 5.18 21.45 20.85
CA ARG A 93 5.90 22.29 21.81
C ARG A 93 7.13 22.92 21.18
N SER A 94 7.51 24.11 21.63
CA SER A 94 8.67 24.86 21.10
C SER A 94 10.00 24.11 21.23
N GLN A 95 10.15 23.19 22.18
CA GLN A 95 11.35 22.37 22.31
C GLN A 95 11.61 21.47 21.09
N THR A 96 10.57 21.14 20.30
CA THR A 96 10.70 20.28 19.11
C THR A 96 11.30 21.00 17.91
N SER A 97 11.32 22.34 17.92
CA SER A 97 11.65 23.16 16.74
C SER A 97 13.05 22.95 16.19
N GLN A 98 14.01 22.50 17.02
CA GLN A 98 15.39 22.26 16.60
C GLN A 98 15.61 20.92 15.90
N ILE A 99 14.73 19.93 16.12
CA ILE A 99 14.93 18.56 15.63
C ILE A 99 13.85 18.16 14.64
N ARG A 100 12.57 18.32 15.01
CA ARG A 100 11.39 17.98 14.18
C ARG A 100 10.29 19.02 14.43
N PRO A 101 10.30 20.15 13.72
CA PRO A 101 9.46 21.31 14.02
C PRO A 101 7.97 21.13 13.70
N TYR A 102 7.61 20.17 12.85
CA TYR A 102 6.24 20.03 12.33
C TYR A 102 5.75 18.60 12.46
N VAL A 103 4.45 18.47 12.74
CA VAL A 103 3.73 17.20 12.72
C VAL A 103 2.29 17.46 12.28
N VAL A 104 1.77 16.56 11.45
CA VAL A 104 0.40 16.60 10.93
C VAL A 104 -0.26 15.26 11.24
N CYS A 105 -1.51 15.30 11.70
CA CYS A 105 -2.30 14.11 12.00
C CYS A 105 -3.71 14.24 11.46
N ALA A 106 -4.31 13.11 11.10
CA ALA A 106 -5.72 12.98 10.75
C ALA A 106 -6.30 11.73 11.41
N VAL A 107 -7.62 11.67 11.53
CA VAL A 107 -8.34 10.54 12.14
C VAL A 107 -9.35 10.01 11.15
N LEU A 108 -9.21 8.73 10.78
CA LEU A 108 -10.22 7.98 10.06
C LEU A 108 -11.09 7.25 11.09
N ARG A 109 -12.41 7.42 11.01
CA ARG A 109 -13.38 6.79 11.92
C ARG A 109 -14.20 5.73 11.19
N GLY A 110 -14.58 4.67 11.89
CA GLY A 110 -15.37 3.57 11.33
C GLY A 110 -14.57 2.65 10.41
N VAL A 111 -13.25 2.56 10.61
CA VAL A 111 -12.41 1.60 9.89
C VAL A 111 -12.55 0.22 10.53
N THR A 112 -12.81 -0.80 9.72
CA THR A 112 -12.85 -2.19 10.15
C THR A 112 -11.66 -2.94 9.56
N PHE A 113 -10.77 -3.39 10.43
CA PHE A 113 -9.63 -4.21 10.06
C PHE A 113 -10.00 -5.69 10.14
N ASP A 114 -9.57 -6.42 9.12
CA ASP A 114 -9.28 -7.85 9.16
C ASP A 114 -7.76 -8.01 9.05
N GLU A 115 -7.26 -9.24 9.14
CA GLU A 115 -5.83 -9.54 9.10
C GLU A 115 -5.18 -9.05 7.81
N VAL A 116 -5.81 -9.28 6.65
CA VAL A 116 -5.30 -8.90 5.33
C VAL A 116 -5.20 -7.37 5.21
N ARG A 117 -6.26 -6.64 5.57
CA ARG A 117 -6.27 -5.17 5.53
C ARG A 117 -5.29 -4.57 6.53
N TYR A 118 -5.14 -5.19 7.69
CA TYR A 118 -4.18 -4.72 8.69
C TYR A 118 -2.75 -4.86 8.15
N ASN A 119 -2.41 -6.02 7.59
CA ASN A 119 -1.09 -6.26 6.99
C ASN A 119 -0.83 -5.29 5.84
N SER A 120 -1.81 -5.06 4.95
CA SER A 120 -1.67 -4.08 3.87
C SER A 120 -1.48 -2.65 4.38
N PHE A 121 -2.17 -2.27 5.46
CA PHE A 121 -2.03 -0.95 6.07
C PHE A 121 -0.64 -0.72 6.67
N ILE A 122 -0.05 -1.73 7.32
CA ILE A 122 1.32 -1.67 7.84
C ILE A 122 2.35 -1.65 6.70
N ASP A 123 2.17 -2.50 5.68
CA ASP A 123 3.06 -2.53 4.50
C ASP A 123 3.10 -1.17 3.77
N LEU A 124 1.95 -0.51 3.62
CA LEU A 124 1.90 0.85 3.09
C LEU A 124 2.72 1.84 3.92
N GLN A 125 2.63 1.77 5.26
CA GLN A 125 3.43 2.62 6.15
C GLN A 125 4.93 2.39 5.94
N ASP A 126 5.35 1.13 5.91
CA ASP A 126 6.77 0.77 5.75
C ASP A 126 7.31 1.20 4.38
N LYS A 127 6.54 1.01 3.32
CA LYS A 127 6.90 1.48 1.97
C LYS A 127 7.04 3.00 1.91
N LEU A 128 6.16 3.76 2.55
CA LEU A 128 6.29 5.22 2.63
C LEU A 128 7.55 5.61 3.42
N HIS A 129 7.81 4.94 4.54
CA HIS A 129 8.99 5.20 5.38
C HIS A 129 10.31 4.94 4.64
N GLN A 130 10.41 3.84 3.89
CA GLN A 130 11.61 3.49 3.12
C GLN A 130 11.86 4.46 1.94
N ASN A 131 10.80 5.03 1.37
CA ASN A 131 10.88 5.84 0.16
C ASN A 131 10.91 7.35 0.45
N ILE A 132 9.76 7.92 0.85
CA ILE A 132 9.57 9.37 0.89
C ILE A 132 9.99 9.99 2.23
N CYS A 133 9.97 9.23 3.33
CA CYS A 133 10.23 9.74 4.68
C CYS A 133 11.69 9.60 5.14
N ARG A 134 12.65 9.80 4.22
CA ARG A 134 14.09 9.76 4.55
C ARG A 134 14.49 10.81 5.60
#